data_AF-X1KE19-F1
#
_entry.id   AF-X1KE19-F1
#
_cell.length_a   1.000
_cell.length_b   1.000
_cell.length_c   1.000
_cell.angle_alpha   90.00
_cell.angle_beta   90.00
_cell.angle_gamma   90.00
#
_symmetry.space_group_name_H-M   'P 1'
#
loop_
_entity.id
_entity.type
_entity.pdbx_description
1 polymer ?
#
loop_
_entity_poly.entity_id
_entity_poly.type
_entity_poly.pdbx_seq_one_letter_code
_entity_poly.pdbx_strand_id
1 'polypeptide(L)'
;MIAKGLDLPLVTLVGVVSADTSLNLPDFRAGERTFQLLSQVAGRAGRGILGGQVIIQTYSPEHYAIQTAAKHDYASFYDKEIAYRRQLHNPPFTR
;
A
#
# COMPACT_ATOMS: atom_id res chain seq x y z
N MET A 1 6.28 7.70 -8.86
CA MET A 1 6.29 8.44 -7.59
C MET A 1 5.64 9.79 -7.85
N ILE A 2 4.47 10.07 -7.28
CA ILE A 2 3.84 11.40 -7.41
C ILE A 2 4.66 12.37 -6.56
N ALA A 3 5.09 13.49 -7.16
CA ALA A 3 5.99 14.45 -6.54
C ALA A 3 5.56 14.79 -5.11
N LYS A 4 6.49 14.63 -4.17
CA LYS A 4 6.39 15.14 -2.80
C LYS A 4 6.16 16.66 -2.93
N GLY A 5 5.04 17.19 -2.41
CA GLY A 5 4.73 18.63 -2.46
C GLY A 5 3.54 19.06 -3.32
N LEU A 6 2.93 18.17 -4.11
CA LEU A 6 1.65 18.48 -4.79
C LEU A 6 0.47 18.21 -3.84
N ASP A 7 -0.01 19.25 -3.15
CA ASP A 7 -1.23 19.19 -2.35
C ASP A 7 -2.44 19.58 -3.22
N LEU A 8 -3.45 18.71 -3.26
CA LEU A 8 -4.62 18.88 -4.11
C LEU A 8 -5.87 18.88 -3.21
N PRO A 9 -6.23 20.04 -2.63
CA PRO A 9 -7.25 20.12 -1.57
C PRO A 9 -8.66 19.73 -2.02
N LEU A 10 -8.92 19.72 -3.33
CA LEU A 10 -10.21 19.33 -3.92
C LEU A 10 -10.25 17.86 -4.36
N VAL A 11 -9.19 17.09 -4.16
CA VAL A 11 -9.17 15.67 -4.52
C VAL A 11 -9.90 14.87 -3.45
N THR A 12 -11.14 14.50 -3.76
CA THR A 12 -12.01 13.68 -2.91
C THR A 12 -12.11 12.23 -3.37
N LEU A 13 -11.54 11.89 -4.54
CA LEU A 13 -11.51 10.53 -5.08
C LEU A 13 -10.14 10.22 -5.67
N VAL A 14 -9.58 9.05 -5.30
CA VAL A 14 -8.40 8.51 -5.97
C VAL A 14 -8.63 7.07 -6.40
N GLY A 15 -8.37 6.80 -7.68
CA GLY A 15 -8.31 5.45 -8.22
C GLY A 15 -6.86 4.96 -8.32
N VAL A 16 -6.56 3.82 -7.71
CA VAL A 16 -5.33 3.07 -7.97
C VAL A 16 -5.66 1.95 -8.94
N VAL A 17 -5.19 2.10 -10.18
CA VAL A 17 -5.37 1.11 -11.23
C VAL A 17 -4.20 0.14 -11.21
N SER A 18 -4.48 -1.16 -11.25
CA SER A 18 -3.49 -2.24 -11.33
C SER A 18 -2.48 -2.27 -10.17
N ALA A 19 -2.95 -2.40 -8.92
CA ALA A 19 -2.06 -2.61 -7.78
C ALA A 19 -1.19 -3.88 -7.94
N ASP A 20 -1.67 -4.84 -8.73
CA ASP A 20 -0.99 -6.11 -9.05
C ASP A 20 0.37 -5.92 -9.71
N THR A 21 0.57 -4.85 -10.49
CA THR A 21 1.84 -4.59 -11.16
C THR A 21 2.97 -4.44 -10.13
N SER A 22 2.70 -3.77 -9.02
CA SER A 22 3.67 -3.62 -7.93
C SER A 22 3.77 -4.87 -7.07
N LEU A 23 2.65 -5.57 -6.89
CA LEU A 23 2.52 -6.71 -6.00
C LEU A 23 3.19 -7.98 -6.55
N ASN A 24 3.12 -8.17 -7.87
CA ASN A 24 3.66 -9.34 -8.57
C ASN A 24 5.10 -9.15 -9.07
N LEU A 25 5.79 -8.10 -8.62
CA LEU A 25 7.22 -7.96 -8.89
C LEU A 25 7.96 -9.13 -8.22
N PRO A 26 8.96 -9.75 -8.89
CA PRO A 26 9.79 -10.79 -8.30
C PRO A 26 10.84 -10.18 -7.33
N ASP A 27 10.36 -9.43 -6.35
CA ASP A 27 11.11 -8.76 -5.30
C ASP A 27 10.40 -9.03 -3.98
N PHE A 28 11.10 -9.52 -2.96
CA PHE A 28 10.51 -9.78 -1.64
C PHE A 28 9.92 -8.52 -0.99
N ARG A 29 10.32 -7.34 -1.46
CA ARG A 29 9.80 -6.04 -1.02
C ARG A 29 8.55 -5.60 -1.79
N ALA A 30 8.04 -6.41 -2.71
CA ALA A 30 6.85 -6.07 -3.49
C ALA A 30 5.66 -5.72 -2.59
N GLY A 31 5.33 -6.57 -1.61
CA GLY A 31 4.26 -6.33 -0.64
C GLY A 31 4.44 -5.00 0.12
N GLU A 32 5.64 -4.73 0.64
CA GLU A 32 5.98 -3.47 1.28
C GLU A 32 5.81 -2.25 0.37
N ARG A 33 6.33 -2.32 -0.86
CA ARG A 33 6.21 -1.21 -1.83
C ARG A 33 4.75 -0.95 -2.19
N THR A 34 3.96 -2.00 -2.43
CA THR A 34 2.53 -1.89 -2.69
C THR A 34 1.82 -1.23 -1.52
N PHE A 35 2.05 -1.69 -0.29
CA PHE A 35 1.45 -1.10 0.91
C PHE A 35 1.82 0.38 1.06
N GLN A 36 3.08 0.75 0.89
CA GLN A 36 3.55 2.14 1.00
C GLN A 36 2.90 3.04 -0.05
N LEU A 37 2.82 2.58 -1.30
CA LEU A 37 2.20 3.33 -2.40
C LEU A 37 0.71 3.56 -2.12
N LEU A 38 -0.03 2.49 -1.78
CA LEU A 38 -1.46 2.58 -1.50
C LEU A 38 -1.74 3.50 -0.30
N SER A 39 -0.98 3.34 0.79
CA SER A 39 -1.12 4.17 1.99
C SER A 39 -0.81 5.65 1.71
N GLN A 40 0.22 5.92 0.91
CA GLN A 40 0.58 7.29 0.54
C GLN A 40 -0.51 7.95 -0.31
N VAL A 41 -1.03 7.21 -1.29
CA VAL A 41 -2.08 7.69 -2.19
C VAL A 41 -3.37 7.96 -1.41
N ALA A 42 -3.76 7.02 -0.55
CA ALA A 42 -4.94 7.16 0.29
C ALA A 42 -4.82 8.32 1.29
N GLY A 43 -3.64 8.51 1.86
CA GLY A 43 -3.35 9.64 2.74
C GLY A 43 -3.35 11.01 2.05
N ARG A 44 -3.37 11.10 0.72
CA ARG A 44 -3.55 12.38 0.00
C ARG A 44 -5.02 12.73 -0.22
N ALA A 45 -5.88 11.75 -0.49
CA ALA A 45 -7.31 11.97 -0.65
C ALA A 45 -8.00 12.34 0.66
N GLY A 46 -7.57 11.75 1.78
CA GLY A 46 -8.27 11.85 3.07
C GLY A 46 -7.97 13.08 3.92
N ARG A 47 -7.09 14.01 3.52
CA ARG A 47 -6.70 15.17 4.36
C ARG A 47 -7.68 16.34 4.32
N GLY A 48 -8.58 16.39 3.34
CA GLY A 48 -9.59 17.44 3.24
C GLY A 48 -10.77 17.21 4.19
N ILE A 49 -11.39 18.29 4.66
CA ILE A 49 -12.65 18.27 5.45
C ILE A 49 -13.77 17.51 4.71
N LEU A 50 -13.71 17.48 3.38
CA LEU A 50 -14.66 16.80 2.51
C LEU A 50 -14.53 15.26 2.54
N GLY A 51 -13.51 14.72 3.22
CA GLY A 51 -13.17 13.31 3.16
C GLY A 51 -12.60 12.90 1.80
N GLY A 52 -12.13 11.67 1.71
CA GLY A 52 -11.59 11.11 0.48
C GLY A 52 -11.97 9.65 0.33
N GLN A 53 -12.39 9.26 -0.87
CA GLN A 53 -12.62 7.88 -1.25
C GLN A 53 -11.42 7.36 -2.05
N VAL A 54 -11.04 6.11 -1.79
CA VAL A 54 -9.97 5.43 -2.52
C VAL A 54 -10.52 4.14 -3.10
N ILE A 55 -10.37 3.98 -4.41
CA ILE A 55 -10.76 2.75 -5.12
C ILE A 55 -9.48 2.07 -5.58
N ILE A 56 -9.29 0.83 -5.15
CA ILE A 56 -8.13 0.01 -5.52
C ILE A 56 -8.61 -1.09 -6.45
N GLN A 57 -8.07 -1.11 -7.66
CA GLN A 57 -8.27 -2.21 -8.59
C GLN A 57 -7.12 -3.21 -8.45
N THR A 58 -7.45 -4.45 -8.11
CA THR A 58 -6.50 -5.56 -8.04
C THR A 58 -7.18 -6.88 -8.37
N TYR A 59 -6.43 -7.82 -8.95
CA TYR A 59 -6.84 -9.21 -9.09
C TYR A 59 -6.67 -10.03 -7.80
N SER A 60 -5.93 -9.50 -6.82
CA SER A 60 -5.63 -10.15 -5.53
C SER A 60 -6.19 -9.38 -4.34
N PRO A 61 -7.52 -9.16 -4.24
CA PRO A 61 -8.12 -8.35 -3.19
C PRO A 61 -7.89 -8.93 -1.79
N GLU A 62 -7.70 -10.25 -1.67
CA GLU A 62 -7.43 -10.94 -0.40
C GLU A 62 -5.97 -10.85 0.07
N HIS A 63 -5.07 -10.30 -0.77
CA HIS A 63 -3.68 -10.19 -0.40
C HIS A 63 -3.52 -9.27 0.82
N TYR A 64 -2.76 -9.70 1.83
CA TYR A 64 -2.67 -8.99 3.11
C TYR A 64 -2.25 -7.52 2.93
N ALA A 65 -1.27 -7.24 2.07
CA ALA A 65 -0.82 -5.88 1.78
C ALA A 65 -1.94 -4.97 1.23
N ILE A 66 -2.89 -5.52 0.46
CA ILE A 66 -4.04 -4.78 -0.07
C ILE A 66 -5.05 -4.52 1.06
N GLN A 67 -5.42 -5.58 1.78
CA GLN A 67 -6.41 -5.51 2.86
C GLN A 67 -5.99 -4.54 3.98
N THR A 68 -4.72 -4.59 4.39
CA THR A 68 -4.20 -3.70 5.43
C THR A 68 -4.01 -2.28 4.91
N ALA A 69 -3.58 -2.09 3.66
CA ALA A 69 -3.47 -0.76 3.06
C ALA A 69 -4.83 -0.07 2.94
N ALA A 70 -5.87 -0.79 2.52
CA ALA A 70 -7.23 -0.26 2.41
C ALA A 70 -7.79 0.21 3.77
N LYS A 71 -7.33 -0.39 4.87
CA LYS A 71 -7.72 -0.05 6.25
C LYS A 71 -6.75 0.91 6.95
N HIS A 72 -5.67 1.33 6.28
CA HIS A 72 -4.57 2.08 6.89
C HIS A 72 -3.95 1.38 8.12
N ASP A 73 -4.00 0.04 8.16
CA ASP A 73 -3.54 -0.76 9.28
C ASP A 73 -2.07 -1.18 9.10
N TYR A 74 -1.16 -0.28 9.47
CA TYR A 74 0.27 -0.54 9.41
C TYR A 74 0.72 -1.66 10.35
N ALA A 75 0.12 -1.77 11.53
CA ALA A 75 0.53 -2.75 12.54
C ALA A 75 0.30 -4.18 12.03
N SER A 76 -0.92 -4.47 11.57
CA SER A 76 -1.24 -5.78 11.01
C SER A 76 -0.46 -6.08 9.72
N PHE A 77 -0.14 -5.05 8.92
CA PHE A 77 0.74 -5.20 7.76
C PHE A 77 2.13 -5.67 8.21
N TYR A 78 2.73 -4.94 9.14
CA TYR A 78 4.09 -5.20 9.63
C TYR A 78 4.20 -6.61 10.22
N ASP A 79 3.24 -7.01 11.06
CA ASP A 79 3.26 -8.32 11.72
C ASP A 79 3.24 -9.48 10.71
N LYS A 80 2.42 -9.36 9.65
CA LYS A 80 2.38 -10.36 8.57
C LYS A 80 3.64 -10.33 7.71
N GLU A 81 4.05 -9.15 7.28
CA GLU A 81 5.23 -8.96 6.43
C GLU A 81 6.49 -9.50 7.10
N ILE A 82 6.70 -9.17 8.37
CA ILE A 82 7.91 -9.56 9.10
C ILE A 82 7.94 -11.07 9.38
N ALA A 83 6.77 -11.68 9.66
CA ALA A 83 6.66 -13.13 9.79
C ALA A 83 7.01 -13.85 8.49
N TYR A 84 6.51 -13.35 7.35
CA TYR A 84 6.78 -13.91 6.03
C TYR A 84 8.27 -13.81 5.67
N ARG A 85 8.89 -12.66 5.94
CA ARG A 85 10.34 -12.47 5.72
C ARG A 85 11.19 -13.38 6.58
N ARG A 86 10.77 -13.66 7.83
CA ARG A 86 11.46 -14.62 8.69
C ARG A 86 11.39 -16.03 8.14
N GLN A 87 10.20 -16.47 7.71
CA GLN A 87 10.00 -17.83 7.17
C GLN A 87 10.80 -18.07 5.89
N LEU A 88 10.91 -17.05 5.03
CA LEU A 88 11.62 -17.14 3.76
C LEU A 88 13.09 -16.72 3.83
N HIS A 89 13.63 -16.45 5.02
CA HIS A 89 15.02 -16.00 5.21
C HIS A 89 15.35 -14.74 4.39
N ASN A 90 14.41 -13.81 4.28
CA ASN A 90 14.62 -12.51 3.64
C ASN A 90 15.12 -11.46 4.65
N PRO A 91 15.81 -10.39 4.19
CA PRO A 91 16.17 -9.27 5.04
C PRO A 91 14.94 -8.70 5.79
N PRO A 92 15.02 -8.37 7.09
CA PRO A 92 16.25 -8.15 7.86
C PRO A 92 16.81 -9.40 8.57
N PHE A 93 16.25 -10.59 8.34
CA PHE A 93 16.68 -11.82 9.04
C PHE A 93 17.92 -12.47 8.44
N THR A 94 18.23 -12.14 7.19
CA THR A 94 19.41 -12.61 6.45
C THR A 94 20.08 -11.42 5.76
N ARG A 95 21.38 -11.53 5.47
CA ARG A 95 22.20 -10.49 4.83
C ARG A 95 22.35 -10.75 3.33
#